data_AF-R6M093-F1
#
_entry.id   AF-R6M093-F1
#
_cell.length_a   1.000
_cell.length_b   1.000
_cell.length_c   1.000
_cell.angle_alpha   90.00
_cell.angle_beta   90.00
_cell.angle_gamma   90.00
#
_symmetry.space_group_name_H-M   'P 1'
#
loop_
_entity.id
_entity.type
_entity.pdbx_description
1 polymer ?
#
loop_
_entity_poly.entity_id
_entity_poly.type
_entity_poly.pdbx_seq_one_letter_code
_entity_poly.pdbx_strand_id
1 'polypeptide(L)'
;MKNIYSTSNSVEADAVISKLTDEGIHADCRREDKFNAVSGKNNIEFNIFVDDREADKAKKLIDGNEYEQSNTSTAGRKRMIVRATAIIGLICAAAAIVLSVISSIM
;
A
#
# COMPACT_ATOMS: atom_id res chain seq x y z
N MET A 1 10.67 5.84 -16.84
CA MET A 1 9.57 5.61 -15.87
C MET A 1 9.14 4.17 -15.97
N LYS A 2 9.09 3.48 -14.84
CA LYS A 2 8.83 2.05 -14.75
C LYS A 2 7.68 1.78 -13.80
N ASN A 3 6.76 0.91 -14.21
CA ASN A 3 5.72 0.39 -13.33
C ASN A 3 6.39 -0.51 -12.28
N ILE A 4 6.17 -0.19 -11.00
CA ILE A 4 6.71 -0.95 -9.87
C ILE A 4 5.62 -1.68 -9.08
N TYR A 5 4.36 -1.28 -9.22
CA TYR A 5 3.26 -1.84 -8.43
C TYR A 5 1.91 -1.62 -9.11
N SER A 6 1.05 -2.64 -9.08
CA SER A 6 -0.29 -2.62 -9.68
C SER A 6 -1.30 -3.19 -8.69
N THR A 7 -2.40 -2.47 -8.45
CA THR A 7 -3.50 -2.94 -7.60
C THR A 7 -4.85 -2.51 -8.17
N SER A 8 -5.91 -3.25 -7.88
CA SER A 8 -7.29 -2.83 -8.18
C SER A 8 -7.95 -2.06 -7.02
N ASN A 9 -7.23 -1.87 -5.91
CA ASN A 9 -7.71 -1.17 -4.73
C ASN A 9 -7.11 0.23 -4.66
N SER A 10 -7.95 1.27 -4.75
CA SER A 10 -7.50 2.67 -4.70
C SER A 10 -6.84 3.03 -3.38
N VAL A 11 -7.32 2.48 -2.25
CA VAL A 11 -6.76 2.77 -0.92
C VAL A 11 -5.34 2.20 -0.78
N GLU A 12 -5.11 1.03 -1.37
CA GLU A 12 -3.78 0.41 -1.39
C GLU A 12 -2.82 1.20 -2.29
N ALA A 13 -3.30 1.68 -3.45
CA ALA A 13 -2.51 2.53 -4.32
C ALA A 13 -2.09 3.84 -3.62
N ASP A 14 -3.02 4.52 -2.97
CA ASP A 14 -2.74 5.75 -2.21
C ASP A 14 -1.75 5.52 -1.07
N ALA A 15 -1.87 4.41 -0.34
CA ALA A 15 -0.94 4.05 0.72
C ALA A 15 0.49 3.85 0.21
N VAL A 16 0.65 3.16 -0.94
CA VAL A 16 1.96 2.97 -1.56
C VAL A 16 2.56 4.29 -2.03
N ILE A 17 1.76 5.18 -2.64
CA ILE A 17 2.21 6.50 -3.09
C ILE A 17 2.66 7.37 -1.91
N SER A 18 1.87 7.41 -0.83
CA SER A 18 2.21 8.16 0.38
C SER A 18 3.55 7.71 0.92
N LYS A 19 3.76 6.39 1.04
CA LYS A 19 5.00 5.83 1.53
C LYS A 19 6.21 6.14 0.66
N LEU A 20 6.06 6.08 -0.67
CA LEU A 20 7.13 6.47 -1.59
C LEU A 20 7.46 7.96 -1.44
N THR A 21 6.44 8.79 -1.25
CA THR A 21 6.59 10.23 -1.03
C THR A 21 7.31 10.53 0.28
N ASP A 22 7.00 9.81 1.37
CA ASP A 22 7.67 9.95 2.68
C ASP A 22 9.17 9.61 2.58
N GLU A 23 9.53 8.68 1.69
CA GLU A 23 10.91 8.29 1.39
C GLU A 23 11.59 9.18 0.32
N GLY A 24 10.92 10.26 -0.07
CA GLY A 24 11.39 11.25 -1.04
C GLY A 24 11.40 10.76 -2.49
N ILE A 25 10.70 9.67 -2.81
CA ILE A 25 10.60 9.10 -4.15
C ILE A 25 9.34 9.64 -4.83
N HIS A 26 9.52 10.25 -5.99
CA HIS A 26 8.40 10.73 -6.77
C HIS A 26 7.72 9.57 -7.50
N ALA A 27 6.41 9.40 -7.29
CA ALA A 27 5.61 8.36 -7.89
C ALA A 27 4.37 8.94 -8.59
N ASP A 28 4.09 8.42 -9.77
CA ASP A 28 2.89 8.72 -10.55
C ASP A 28 1.90 7.55 -10.46
N CYS A 29 0.64 7.85 -10.19
CA CYS A 29 -0.43 6.87 -10.24
C CYS A 29 -1.25 7.03 -11.51
N ARG A 30 -1.39 5.95 -12.27
CA ARG A 30 -2.27 5.91 -13.44
C ARG A 30 -3.39 4.93 -13.22
N ARG A 31 -4.62 5.42 -13.35
CA ARG A 31 -5.81 4.60 -13.39
C ARG A 31 -6.05 4.12 -14.81
N GLU A 32 -6.21 2.82 -14.98
CA GLU A 32 -6.62 2.18 -16.22
C GLU A 32 -7.93 1.42 -16.01
N ASP A 33 -8.96 1.84 -16.76
CA ASP A 33 -10.25 1.17 -16.80
C ASP A 33 -10.22 0.14 -17.95
N LYS A 34 -10.19 -1.15 -17.60
CA LYS A 34 -10.22 -2.27 -18.55
C LYS A 34 -11.63 -2.85 -18.60
N PHE A 35 -12.34 -2.58 -19.68
CA PHE A 35 -13.62 -3.23 -19.96
C PHE A 35 -13.39 -4.60 -20.59
N ASN A 36 -13.91 -5.65 -19.96
CA ASN A 36 -13.93 -6.98 -20.54
C ASN A 36 -15.29 -7.23 -21.19
N ALA A 37 -15.35 -7.18 -22.52
CA ALA A 37 -16.57 -7.38 -23.29
C ALA A 37 -17.16 -8.79 -23.16
N VAL A 38 -16.35 -9.80 -22.84
CA VAL A 38 -16.78 -11.20 -22.68
C VAL A 38 -17.44 -11.43 -21.33
N SER A 39 -16.92 -10.82 -20.26
CA SER A 39 -17.48 -10.95 -18.91
C SER A 39 -18.49 -9.85 -18.56
N GLY A 40 -18.58 -8.80 -19.37
CA GLY A 40 -19.43 -7.62 -19.12
C GLY A 40 -19.00 -6.81 -17.90
N LYS A 41 -17.77 -7.01 -17.40
CA LYS A 41 -17.27 -6.34 -16.20
C LYS A 41 -16.21 -5.30 -16.54
N ASN A 42 -16.27 -4.15 -15.87
CA ASN A 42 -15.17 -3.21 -15.78
C ASN A 42 -14.24 -3.64 -14.66
N ASN A 43 -12.95 -3.77 -14.97
CA ASN A 43 -11.90 -3.85 -13.98
C ASN A 43 -11.13 -2.53 -13.98
N ILE A 44 -10.95 -1.96 -12.79
CA ILE A 44 -10.12 -0.79 -12.59
C ILE A 44 -8.78 -1.27 -12.05
N GLU A 45 -7.70 -0.82 -12.64
CA GLU A 45 -6.34 -1.09 -12.20
C GLU A 45 -5.61 0.23 -12.00
N PHE A 46 -4.94 0.36 -10.86
CA PHE A 46 -4.09 1.48 -10.49
C PHE A 46 -2.64 1.03 -10.61
N ASN A 47 -1.90 1.70 -11.48
CA ASN A 47 -0.52 1.39 -11.81
C ASN A 47 0.38 2.52 -11.30
N ILE A 48 1.37 2.17 -10.47
CA ILE A 48 2.29 3.12 -9.84
C ILE A 48 3.61 3.10 -10.58
N PHE A 49 4.01 4.27 -11.09
CA PHE A 49 5.21 4.48 -11.87
C PHE A 49 6.19 5.36 -11.10
N VAL A 50 7.47 5.02 -11.18
CA VAL A 50 8.56 5.84 -10.65
C VAL A 50 9.64 6.01 -11.71
N ASP A 51 10.61 6.91 -11.47
CA ASP A 51 11.78 7.00 -12.33
C ASP A 51 12.58 5.68 -12.36
N ASP A 52 13.18 5.36 -13.50
CA ASP A 52 13.90 4.09 -13.67
C ASP A 52 15.10 3.96 -12.72
N ARG A 53 15.70 5.09 -12.33
CA ARG A 53 16.83 5.15 -11.38
C ARG A 53 16.40 4.84 -9.96
N GLU A 54 15.15 5.16 -9.62
CA GLU A 54 14.59 4.97 -8.28
C GLU A 54 13.78 3.67 -8.15
N ALA A 55 13.47 3.02 -9.28
CA ALA A 55 12.62 1.83 -9.33
C ALA A 55 13.10 0.66 -8.46
N ASP A 56 14.42 0.41 -8.36
CA ASP A 56 14.95 -0.65 -7.50
C ASP A 56 14.77 -0.32 -6.00
N LYS A 57 15.04 0.94 -5.62
CA LYS A 57 14.84 1.44 -4.25
C LYS A 57 13.36 1.39 -3.87
N ALA A 58 12.50 1.90 -4.75
CA ALA A 58 11.06 1.93 -4.55
C ALA A 58 10.49 0.51 -4.41
N LYS A 59 10.92 -0.42 -5.27
CA LYS A 59 10.50 -1.82 -5.19
C LYS A 59 10.94 -2.49 -3.89
N LYS A 60 12.18 -2.25 -3.45
CA LYS A 60 12.68 -2.73 -2.14
C LYS A 60 11.91 -2.16 -0.96
N LEU A 61 11.46 -0.90 -1.02
CA LEU A 61 10.65 -0.29 0.05
C LEU A 61 9.24 -0.90 0.14
N ILE A 62 8.69 -1.32 -1.00
CA ILE A 62 7.42 -2.04 -1.08
C ILE A 62 7.62 -3.47 -0.56
N ASP A 63 8.54 -4.23 -1.15
CA ASP A 63 8.82 -5.63 -0.83
C ASP A 63 9.38 -5.82 0.60
N GLY A 64 10.18 -4.88 1.11
CA GLY A 64 10.77 -4.94 2.45
C GLY A 64 9.73 -4.84 3.57
N ASN A 65 8.56 -4.28 3.30
CA ASN A 65 7.44 -4.32 4.24
C ASN A 65 6.62 -5.60 4.17
N GLU A 66 6.65 -6.37 3.07
CA GLU A 66 6.12 -7.73 3.09
C GLU A 66 6.90 -8.62 4.09
N TYR A 67 8.20 -8.37 4.28
CA TYR A 67 9.02 -9.12 5.24
C TYR A 67 8.84 -8.68 6.70
N GLU A 68 8.72 -7.38 6.99
CA GLU A 68 8.46 -6.92 8.37
C GLU A 68 7.04 -7.23 8.85
N GLN A 69 6.08 -7.38 7.93
CA GLN A 69 4.74 -7.84 8.25
C GLN A 69 4.67 -9.37 8.50
N SER A 70 5.72 -10.13 8.14
CA SER A 70 5.78 -11.59 8.29
C SER A 70 6.48 -12.08 9.56
N ASN A 71 7.14 -11.21 10.35
CA ASN A 71 7.91 -11.63 11.53
C ASN A 71 7.17 -11.48 12.87
N THR A 72 5.85 -11.31 12.85
CA THR A 72 4.99 -11.65 14.00
C THR A 72 4.07 -12.79 13.61
N SER A 73 4.62 -14.00 13.50
CA SER A 73 3.99 -15.28 13.89
C SER A 73 4.74 -16.46 13.26
N THR A 74 5.36 -17.25 14.12
CA THR A 74 5.37 -18.72 14.08
C THR A 74 5.66 -19.42 12.75
N ALA A 75 6.86 -19.99 12.71
CA ALA A 75 7.17 -21.32 12.15
C ALA A 75 6.61 -21.69 10.77
N GLY A 76 7.53 -21.86 9.83
CA GLY A 76 7.44 -22.98 8.90
C GLY A 76 6.62 -22.73 7.63
N ARG A 77 7.35 -22.45 6.56
CA ARG A 77 7.29 -23.19 5.28
C ARG A 77 5.91 -23.38 4.63
N LYS A 78 5.83 -22.82 3.41
CA LYS A 78 5.01 -23.20 2.23
C LYS A 78 3.79 -22.31 1.98
N ARG A 79 3.84 -21.68 0.79
CA ARG A 79 2.75 -21.39 -0.17
C ARG A 79 1.37 -21.14 0.45
N MET A 80 0.78 -19.97 0.22
CA MET A 80 -0.57 -19.82 -0.38
C MET A 80 -1.04 -18.37 -0.35
N ILE A 81 -1.60 -17.98 -1.49
CA ILE A 81 -2.45 -16.83 -1.76
C ILE A 81 -3.55 -16.72 -0.68
N VAL A 82 -3.51 -15.71 0.20
CA VAL A 82 -4.70 -15.36 1.01
C VAL A 82 -4.74 -13.86 1.29
N ARG A 83 -5.63 -13.19 0.55
CA ARG A 83 -6.45 -12.03 0.93
C ARG A 83 -6.13 -11.41 2.31
N ALA A 84 -5.53 -10.23 2.34
CA ALA A 84 -5.29 -9.47 3.57
C ALA A 84 -6.20 -8.23 3.67
N THR A 85 -7.51 -8.44 3.70
CA THR A 85 -8.43 -7.53 4.39
C THR A 85 -8.29 -7.76 5.89
N ALA A 86 -7.84 -6.74 6.65
CA ALA A 86 -8.24 -6.44 8.04
C ALA A 86 -7.11 -5.89 8.95
N ILE A 87 -6.39 -4.83 8.55
CA ILE A 87 -5.50 -4.11 9.49
C ILE A 87 -5.68 -2.59 9.35
N ILE A 88 -6.92 -2.10 9.42
CA ILE A 88 -7.23 -0.65 9.47
C ILE A 88 -7.69 -0.23 10.89
N GLY A 89 -7.89 -1.17 11.82
CA GLY A 89 -8.48 -0.87 13.14
C GLY A 89 -7.56 -0.21 14.18
N LEU A 90 -6.24 -0.20 14.00
CA LEU A 90 -5.30 0.18 15.07
C LEU A 90 -4.88 1.66 15.08
N ILE A 91 -4.98 2.37 13.95
CA ILE A 91 -4.53 3.78 13.85
C ILE A 91 -5.53 4.73 14.54
N CYS A 92 -6.82 4.39 14.63
CA CYS A 92 -7.81 5.24 15.29
C CYS A 92 -7.68 5.34 16.83
N ALA A 93 -7.05 4.37 17.49
CA ALA A 93 -6.96 4.37 18.96
C ALA A 93 -5.90 5.34 19.51
N ALA A 94 -4.85 5.65 18.74
CA ALA A 94 -3.77 6.54 19.21
C ALA A 94 -4.15 8.03 19.15
N ALA A 95 -4.94 8.45 18.16
CA ALA A 95 -5.34 9.84 18.00
C ALA A 95 -6.31 10.34 19.11
N ALA A 96 -7.14 9.44 19.67
CA ALA A 96 -8.07 9.81 20.73
C ALA A 96 -7.39 10.15 22.07
N ILE A 97 -6.24 9.53 22.36
CA ILE A 97 -5.54 9.72 23.64
C ILE A 97 -4.86 11.09 23.67
N VAL A 98 -4.24 11.52 22.57
CA VAL A 98 -3.51 12.80 22.50
C VAL A 98 -4.44 14.01 22.70
N LEU A 99 -5.67 13.96 22.18
CA LEU A 99 -6.64 15.05 22.35
C LEU A 99 -7.14 15.19 23.80
N SER A 100 -7.24 14.09 24.55
CA SER A 100 -7.71 14.12 25.94
C SER A 100 -6.71 14.80 26.91
N VAL A 101 -5.41 14.68 26.63
CA VAL A 101 -4.36 15.26 27.47
C VAL A 101 -4.24 16.77 27.27
N ILE A 102 -4.39 17.25 26.03
CA ILE A 102 -4.30 18.69 25.72
C ILE A 102 -5.48 19.45 26.34
N SER A 103 -6.70 18.89 26.32
CA SER A 103 -7.86 19.54 26.93
C SER A 103 -7.85 19.52 28.47
N SER A 104 -6.98 18.75 29.10
CA SER A 104 -6.85 18.70 30.57
C SER A 104 -5.79 19.68 31.11
N ILE A 105 -5.01 20.31 30.23
CA ILE A 105 -3.91 21.23 30.59
C ILE A 105 -4.32 22.70 30.34
N MET A 106 -5.46 22.95 29.67
CA MET A 106 -6.00 24.29 29.42
C MET A 106 -7.08 24.69 30.42
#